data_AF-A0A024EJZ9-F1
#
_entry.id   AF-A0A024EJZ9-F1
#
_cell.length_a   1.000
_cell.length_b   1.000
_cell.length_c   1.000
_cell.angle_alpha   90.00
_cell.angle_beta   90.00
_cell.angle_gamma   90.00
#
_symmetry.space_group_name_H-M   'P 1'
#
loop_
_entity.id
_entity.type
_entity.pdbx_description
1 polymer ?
#
loop_
_entity_poly.entity_id
_entity_poly.type
_entity_poly.pdbx_seq_one_letter_code
_entity_poly.pdbx_strand_id
1 'polypeptide(L)' 'MWLNKNENELRRDLQGVASDLRWSAVELLRIAEQLRLAGNDVDAQATKRLCELFQGDEQRLMGYADEVKAKIISRTKAQ' A
#
# COMPACT_ATOMS: atom_id res chain seq x y z
N MET A 1 -3.62 -7.95 -25.23
CA MET A 1 -4.11 -6.58 -25.50
C MET A 1 -3.19 -5.59 -24.78
N TRP A 2 -2.87 -4.45 -25.41
CA TRP A 2 -1.93 -3.47 -24.84
C TRP A 2 -2.65 -2.44 -23.98
N LEU A 3 -2.05 -2.01 -22.86
CA LEU A 3 -2.57 -0.94 -22.01
C LEU A 3 -2.41 0.42 -22.71
N ASN A 4 -3.40 1.29 -22.60
CA ASN A 4 -3.27 2.68 -23.06
C ASN A 4 -2.40 3.49 -22.08
N LYS A 5 -2.09 4.75 -22.44
CA LYS A 5 -1.22 5.60 -21.61
C LYS A 5 -1.78 5.81 -20.19
N ASN A 6 -3.06 6.12 -20.07
CA ASN A 6 -3.72 6.42 -18.79
C ASN A 6 -3.84 5.18 -17.90
N GLU A 7 -4.05 4.00 -18.49
CA GLU A 7 -4.05 2.73 -17.77
C GLU A 7 -2.66 2.35 -17.28
N ASN A 8 -1.62 2.58 -18.10
CA ASN A 8 -0.23 2.38 -17.67
C ASN A 8 0.15 3.31 -16.52
N GLU A 9 -0.29 4.57 -16.59
CA GLU A 9 -0.09 5.57 -15.53
C GLU A 9 -0.82 5.16 -14.26
N LEU A 10 -2.12 4.86 -14.33
CA LEU A 10 -2.90 4.36 -13.18
C LEU A 10 -2.24 3.13 -12.54
N ARG A 11 -1.82 2.16 -13.35
CA ARG A 11 -1.18 0.95 -12.84
C ARG A 11 0.12 1.29 -12.10
N ARG A 12 0.93 2.21 -12.62
CA ARG A 12 2.17 2.65 -11.99
C ARG A 12 1.90 3.39 -10.68
N ASP A 13 0.91 4.27 -10.65
CA ASP A 13 0.53 5.02 -9.46
C ASP A 13 0.07 4.07 -8.34
N LEU A 14 -0.79 3.10 -8.67
CA LEU A 14 -1.24 2.07 -7.72
C LEU A 14 -0.07 1.27 -7.14
N GLN A 15 0.87 0.84 -7.99
CA GLN A 15 2.08 0.14 -7.55
C GLN A 15 3.02 1.02 -6.73
N GLY A 16 3.11 2.31 -7.06
CA GLY A 16 3.88 3.30 -6.33
C GLY A 16 3.36 3.48 -4.91
N VAL A 17 2.06 3.78 -4.77
CA VAL A 17 1.43 3.95 -3.45
C VAL A 17 1.47 2.66 -2.63
N ALA A 18 1.26 1.50 -3.25
CA ALA A 18 1.44 0.21 -2.58
C ALA A 18 2.87 0.04 -2.03
N SER A 19 3.89 0.40 -2.81
CA SER A 19 5.29 0.34 -2.38
C SER A 19 5.59 1.30 -1.23
N ASP A 20 5.01 2.50 -1.26
CA ASP A 20 5.13 3.50 -0.19
C ASP A 20 4.50 2.97 1.11
N LEU A 21 3.28 2.42 1.04
CA LEU A 21 2.61 1.80 2.20
C LEU A 21 3.44 0.65 2.79
N ARG A 22 4.02 -0.20 1.93
CA ARG A 22 4.92 -1.28 2.37
C ARG A 22 6.11 -0.73 3.13
N TRP A 23 6.73 0.34 2.64
CA TRP A 23 7.89 0.95 3.28
C TRP A 23 7.50 1.63 4.60
N SER A 24 6.38 2.35 4.64
CA SER A 24 5.85 2.93 5.87
C SER A 24 5.53 1.88 6.93
N ALA A 25 4.97 0.73 6.56
CA ALA A 25 4.72 -0.37 7.49
C ALA A 25 6.02 -0.93 8.09
N VAL A 26 7.09 -1.05 7.29
CA VAL A 26 8.42 -1.47 7.79
C VAL A 26 8.96 -0.49 8.83
N GLU A 27 8.81 0.81 8.60
CA GLU A 27 9.27 1.82 9.55
C GLU A 27 8.41 1.86 10.82
N LEU A 28 7.10 1.74 10.68
CA LEU A 28 6.18 1.65 11.82
C LEU A 28 6.46 0.41 12.69
N LEU A 29 6.87 -0.72 12.11
CA LEU A 29 7.28 -1.90 12.90
C LEU A 29 8.52 -1.61 13.75
N ARG A 30 9.49 -0.82 13.25
CA ARG A 30 10.65 -0.39 14.04
C ARG A 30 10.22 0.50 15.21
N ILE A 31 9.32 1.45 14.96
CA ILE A 31 8.77 2.33 16.00
C ILE A 31 8.01 1.52 17.05
N ALA A 32 7.17 0.56 16.64
CA ALA A 32 6.44 -0.32 17.54
C ALA A 32 7.39 -1.10 18.48
N GLU A 33 8.51 -1.57 17.94
CA GLU A 33 9.53 -2.27 18.73
C GLU A 33 10.23 -1.33 19.72
N GLN A 34 10.55 -0.09 19.31
CA GLN A 34 11.11 0.91 20.21
C GLN A 34 10.14 1.27 21.36
N LEU A 35 8.84 1.42 21.06
CA LEU A 35 7.80 1.67 22.06
C LEU A 35 7.71 0.52 23.07
N ARG A 36 7.76 -0.73 22.58
CA ARG A 36 7.78 -1.93 23.42
C ARG A 36 9.00 -1.96 24.35
N LEU A 37 10.19 -1.65 23.83
CA LEU A 37 11.43 -1.59 24.63
C LEU A 37 11.41 -0.47 25.67
N ALA A 38 10.66 0.61 25.42
CA ALA A 38 10.41 1.68 26.37
C ALA A 38 9.32 1.37 27.42
N GLY A 39 8.72 0.16 27.39
CA GLY A 39 7.64 -0.25 28.28
C GLY A 39 6.27 0.33 27.91
N ASN A 40 6.12 0.89 26.72
CA ASN A 40 4.85 1.41 26.22
C ASN A 40 4.16 0.39 25.31
N ASP A 41 3.65 -0.69 25.94
CA ASP A 41 3.01 -1.79 25.22
C ASP A 41 1.71 -1.37 24.52
N VAL A 42 0.97 -0.40 25.06
CA VAL A 42 -0.29 0.09 24.49
C VAL A 42 -0.03 0.74 23.13
N ASP A 43 0.91 1.68 23.07
CA ASP A 43 1.24 2.35 21.81
C ASP A 43 1.93 1.40 20.83
N ALA A 44 2.79 0.49 21.32
CA ALA A 44 3.40 -0.55 20.47
C ALA A 44 2.34 -1.41 19.76
N GLN A 45 1.28 -1.81 20.47
CA GLN A 45 0.17 -2.56 19.89
C GLN A 45 -0.66 -1.71 18.93
N ALA A 46 -0.89 -0.43 19.23
CA ALA A 46 -1.57 0.48 18.32
C ALA A 46 -0.79 0.65 17.00
N THR A 47 0.53 0.83 17.08
CA THR A 47 1.40 0.94 15.90
C THR A 47 1.42 -0.35 15.08
N LYS A 48 1.38 -1.54 15.71
CA LYS A 48 1.26 -2.82 15.01
C LYS A 48 -0.04 -2.95 14.21
N ARG A 49 -1.18 -2.53 14.79
CA ARG A 49 -2.46 -2.51 14.06
C ARG A 49 -2.43 -1.58 12.85
N LEU A 50 -1.72 -0.45 12.95
CA LEU A 50 -1.52 0.43 11.78
C LEU A 50 -0.66 -0.25 10.70
N CYS A 51 0.33 -1.04 11.08
CA CYS A 51 1.11 -1.83 10.11
C CYS A 51 0.23 -2.85 9.36
N GLU A 52 -0.66 -3.55 10.09
CA GLU A 52 -1.61 -4.50 9.51
C GLU A 52 -2.57 -3.80 8.52
N LEU A 53 -3.06 -2.60 8.89
CA LEU A 53 -3.88 -1.78 8.00
C LEU A 53 -3.13 -1.44 6.70
N PHE A 54 -1.88 -0.98 6.80
CA PHE A 54 -1.07 -0.60 5.65
C PHE A 54 -0.76 -1.79 4.74
N GLN A 55 -0.50 -2.96 5.32
CA GLN A 55 -0.31 -4.20 4.57
C GLN A 55 -1.59 -4.62 3.83
N GLY A 56 -2.75 -4.49 4.47
CA GLY A 56 -4.05 -4.78 3.83
C GLY A 56 -4.34 -3.84 2.66
N ASP A 57 -4.07 -2.55 2.82
CA ASP A 57 -4.27 -1.56 1.75
C ASP A 57 -3.24 -1.71 0.62
N GLU A 58 -1.97 -2.02 0.95
CA GLU A 58 -0.93 -2.36 -0.03
C GLU A 58 -1.35 -3.53 -0.91
N GLN A 59 -1.82 -4.62 -0.30
CA GLN A 59 -2.28 -5.80 -1.02
C GLN A 59 -3.47 -5.46 -1.93
N ARG A 60 -4.42 -4.64 -1.45
CA ARG A 60 -5.58 -4.22 -2.25
C ARG A 60 -5.15 -3.38 -3.47
N LEU A 61 -4.23 -2.43 -3.28
CA LEU A 61 -3.71 -1.59 -4.38
C LEU A 61 -2.93 -2.41 -5.41
N MET A 62 -2.13 -3.39 -4.96
CA MET A 62 -1.45 -4.33 -5.85
C MET A 62 -2.47 -5.17 -6.65
N GLY A 63 -3.54 -5.63 -6.01
CA GLY A 63 -4.65 -6.31 -6.68
C GLY A 63 -5.28 -5.46 -7.78
N TYR A 64 -5.59 -4.19 -7.50
CA TYR A 64 -6.11 -3.28 -8.51
C TYR A 64 -5.12 -3.02 -9.65
N ALA A 65 -3.82 -2.94 -9.37
CA ALA A 65 -2.80 -2.81 -10.42
C ALA A 65 -2.79 -4.04 -11.35
N ASP A 66 -2.98 -5.24 -10.80
CA ASP A 66 -3.12 -6.47 -11.59
C ASP A 66 -4.43 -6.52 -12.38
N GLU A 67 -5.53 -6.05 -11.82
CA GLU A 67 -6.81 -5.90 -12.54
C GLU A 67 -6.73 -4.91 -13.70
N VAL A 68 -6.01 -3.79 -13.54
CA VAL A 68 -5.71 -2.85 -14.63
C VAL A 68 -4.88 -3.55 -15.71
N LYS A 69 -3.85 -4.31 -15.32
CA LYS A 69 -3.02 -5.10 -16.24
C LYS A 69 -3.86 -6.15 -17.00
N ALA A 70 -4.84 -6.74 -16.34
CA ALA A 70 -5.78 -7.70 -16.90
C ALA A 70 -6.92 -7.06 -17.71
N LYS A 71 -6.98 -5.72 -17.82
CA LYS A 71 -8.06 -4.97 -18.49
C LYS A 71 -9.44 -5.14 -17.85
N ILE A 72 -9.49 -5.53 -16.57
CA ILE A 72 -10.72 -5.59 -15.79
C ILE A 72 -11.11 -4.18 -15.34
N ILE A 73 -10.12 -3.36 -14.94
CA ILE A 73 -10.27 -1.93 -14.66
C ILE A 73 -9.73 -1.12 -15.85
N SER A 74 -10.51 -0.16 -16.31
CA SER A 74 -10.11 0.79 -17.37
C SER A 74 -10.20 2.24 -16.89
N ARG A 75 -9.22 3.06 -17.29
CA ARG A 75 -9.21 4.51 -17.05
C ARG A 75 -9.30 5.24 -18.37
N THR A 76 -10.39 5.97 -18.59
CA THR A 76 -10.47 7.02 -19.61
C THR A 76 -9.82 8.30 -19.08
N LYS A 77 -9.46 9.21 -20.00
CA LYS A 77 -8.74 10.46 -19.70
C LYS A 77 -9.34 11.11 -18.44
N ALA A 78 -8.51 11.34 -17.42
CA ALA A 78 -8.93 12.10 -16.25
C ALA A 78 -9.34 13.50 -16.74
N GLN A 79 -10.54 13.94 -16.35
CA GLN A 79 -11.07 15.24 -16.70
C GLN A 79 -10.24 16.34 -16.03
#